data_AF-A0A368G3Z1-F1
#
_entry.id   AF-A0A368G3Z1-F1
#
_cell.length_a   1.000
_cell.length_b   1.000
_cell.length_c   1.000
_cell.angle_alpha   90.00
_cell.angle_beta   90.00
_cell.angle_gamma   90.00
#
_symmetry.space_group_name_H-M   'P 1'
#
loop_
_entity.id
_entity.type
_entity.pdbx_description
1 polymer ?
#
loop_
_entity_poly.entity_id
_entity_poly.type
_entity_poly.pdbx_seq_one_letter_code
_entity_poly.pdbx_strand_id
1 'polypeptide(L)'
;MAEIEERFYNIWKEMSLNESMSPRDRARLAVWDYPVSDKFTNMWRTEVLHKFSECEQLCGGSSTSRGNLVPGDATEIKYAALTNCKLQQVGTEFSRKPYAIAVQTGNVLKDQISSA
;
A
#
# COMPACT_ATOMS: atom_id res chain seq x y z
N MET A 1 -17.63 -28.09 11.97
CA MET A 1 -17.51 -26.61 12.09
C MET A 1 -16.37 -26.10 11.22
N ALA A 2 -15.12 -26.59 11.37
CA ALA A 2 -13.99 -26.18 10.54
C ALA A 2 -14.21 -26.31 9.02
N GLU A 3 -14.79 -27.42 8.55
CA GLU A 3 -15.05 -27.64 7.10
C GLU A 3 -16.09 -26.66 6.52
N ILE A 4 -17.06 -26.25 7.34
CA ILE A 4 -18.11 -25.32 6.92
C ILE A 4 -17.53 -23.90 6.82
N GLU A 5 -16.67 -23.50 7.77
CA GLU A 5 -15.96 -22.23 7.75
C GLU A 5 -15.00 -22.13 6.55
N GLU A 6 -14.27 -23.21 6.24
CA GLU A 6 -13.40 -23.26 5.06
C GLU A 6 -14.19 -23.11 3.76
N ARG A 7 -15.37 -23.74 3.67
CA ARG A 7 -16.28 -23.60 2.53
C ARG A 7 -16.77 -22.16 2.37
N PHE A 8 -17.21 -21.53 3.45
CA PHE A 8 -17.66 -20.15 3.43
C PHE A 8 -16.52 -19.18 3.07
N TYR A 9 -15.30 -19.44 3.54
CA TYR A 9 -14.11 -18.66 3.19
C TYR A 9 -13.78 -18.76 1.69
N ASN A 10 -13.83 -19.96 1.11
CA ASN A 10 -13.55 -20.16 -0.31
C ASN A 10 -14.62 -19.52 -1.21
N ILE A 11 -15.90 -19.66 -0.86
CA ILE A 11 -17.01 -19.02 -1.58
C ILE A 11 -16.85 -17.49 -1.52
N TRP A 12 -16.56 -16.93 -0.35
CA TRP A 12 -16.29 -15.50 -0.20
C TRP A 12 -15.11 -15.03 -1.05
N LYS A 13 -14.02 -15.79 -1.06
CA LYS A 13 -12.81 -15.50 -1.85
C LYS A 13 -13.09 -15.46 -3.35
N GLU A 14 -13.84 -16.43 -3.86
CA GLU A 14 -14.20 -16.49 -5.28
C GLU A 14 -15.14 -15.36 -5.69
N MET A 15 -16.10 -14.98 -4.83
CA MET A 15 -17.04 -13.90 -5.11
C MET A 15 -16.39 -12.52 -5.02
N SER A 16 -15.51 -12.29 -4.04
CA SER A 16 -14.84 -10.99 -3.84
C SER A 16 -13.77 -10.70 -4.89
N LEU A 17 -13.06 -11.73 -5.36
CA LEU A 17 -11.97 -11.59 -6.34
C LEU A 17 -12.43 -11.66 -7.80
N ASN A 18 -13.71 -11.94 -8.07
CA ASN A 18 -14.23 -12.00 -9.44
C ASN A 18 -14.61 -10.59 -9.95
N GLU A 19 -13.66 -9.92 -10.60
CA GLU A 19 -13.80 -8.55 -11.13
C GLU A 19 -14.70 -8.45 -12.38
N SER A 20 -15.15 -9.57 -12.95
CA SER A 20 -16.00 -9.57 -14.15
C SER A 20 -17.50 -9.37 -13.89
N MET A 21 -17.92 -9.30 -12.62
CA MET A 21 -19.33 -9.11 -12.25
C MET A 21 -19.81 -7.67 -12.45
N SER A 22 -21.11 -7.52 -12.77
CA SER A 22 -21.71 -6.19 -12.94
C SER A 22 -21.72 -5.40 -11.63
N PRO A 23 -21.55 -4.05 -11.65
CA PRO A 23 -21.56 -3.23 -10.44
C PRO A 23 -22.84 -3.37 -9.60
N ARG A 24 -23.96 -3.70 -10.24
CA ARG A 24 -25.27 -3.87 -9.59
C ARG A 24 -25.35 -5.18 -8.81
N ASP A 25 -24.73 -6.24 -9.32
CA ASP A 25 -24.68 -7.53 -8.64
C ASP A 25 -23.66 -7.50 -7.49
N ARG A 26 -22.54 -6.78 -7.67
CA ARG A 26 -21.56 -6.51 -6.60
C ARG A 26 -22.20 -5.75 -5.43
N ALA A 27 -23.03 -4.74 -5.70
CA ALA A 27 -23.70 -3.96 -4.64
C ALA A 27 -24.64 -4.81 -3.75
N ARG A 28 -25.22 -5.89 -4.30
CA ARG A 28 -26.05 -6.84 -3.52
C ARG A 28 -25.22 -7.72 -2.57
N LEU A 29 -23.92 -7.86 -2.84
CA LEU A 29 -22.98 -8.67 -2.07
C LEU A 29 -22.21 -7.85 -1.02
N ALA A 30 -22.43 -6.54 -0.93
CA ALA A 30 -21.72 -5.62 -0.03
C ALA A 30 -21.86 -5.96 1.48
N VAL A 31 -22.84 -6.77 1.87
CA VAL A 31 -22.98 -7.30 3.24
C VAL A 31 -21.83 -8.24 3.60
N TRP A 32 -21.23 -8.88 2.59
CA TRP A 32 -20.10 -9.81 2.73
C TRP A 32 -18.75 -9.15 2.53
N ASP A 33 -18.69 -7.82 2.33
CA ASP A 33 -17.43 -7.09 2.33
C ASP A 33 -16.85 -7.10 3.75
N TYR A 34 -16.09 -8.15 4.06
CA TYR A 34 -15.34 -8.23 5.30
C TYR A 34 -14.35 -7.06 5.31
N PRO A 35 -14.31 -6.21 6.36
CA PRO A 35 -13.58 -4.94 6.34
C PRO A 35 -12.06 -5.09 6.46
N VAL A 36 -11.49 -6.21 6.02
CA VAL A 36 -10.05 -6.43 6.02
C VAL A 36 -9.48 -5.94 4.69
N SER A 37 -8.93 -4.72 4.74
CA SER A 37 -7.87 -4.17 3.87
C SER A 37 -7.94 -4.36 2.34
N ASP A 38 -9.06 -4.79 1.77
CA ASP A 38 -9.16 -5.04 0.31
C ASP A 38 -8.97 -3.75 -0.52
N LYS A 39 -9.18 -2.59 0.11
CA LYS A 39 -8.80 -1.28 -0.45
C LYS A 39 -7.32 -1.23 -0.84
N PHE A 40 -6.42 -1.68 0.03
CA PHE A 40 -4.98 -1.65 -0.21
C PHE A 40 -4.54 -2.75 -1.17
N THR A 41 -5.19 -3.92 -1.12
CA THR A 41 -4.90 -5.02 -2.06
C THR A 41 -5.27 -4.66 -3.50
N ASN A 42 -6.42 -4.00 -3.69
CA ASN A 42 -6.83 -3.55 -5.01
C ASN A 42 -5.97 -2.37 -5.48
N MET A 43 -5.65 -1.37 -4.64
CA MET A 43 -4.68 -0.33 -4.98
C MET A 43 -3.33 -0.93 -5.38
N TRP A 44 -2.81 -1.89 -4.62
CA TRP A 44 -1.57 -2.61 -4.94
C TRP A 44 -1.64 -3.37 -6.27
N ARG A 45 -2.81 -3.90 -6.64
CA ARG A 45 -3.01 -4.65 -7.89
C ARG A 45 -3.22 -3.74 -9.10
N THR A 46 -3.90 -2.60 -8.91
CA THR A 46 -4.28 -1.68 -10.01
C THR A 46 -3.21 -0.64 -10.33
N GLU A 47 -2.15 -0.56 -9.53
CA GLU A 47 -1.13 0.47 -9.71
C GLU A 47 0.15 -0.15 -10.23
N VAL A 48 0.53 0.33 -11.41
CA VAL A 48 1.83 0.06 -12.01
C VAL A 48 2.89 0.40 -10.96
N LEU A 49 3.58 -0.65 -10.47
CA LEU A 49 4.70 -0.58 -9.54
C LEU A 49 5.86 0.18 -10.18
N HIS A 50 5.72 1.50 -10.27
CA HIS A 50 6.83 2.37 -10.55
C HIS A 50 7.58 2.60 -9.25
N LYS A 51 8.88 2.34 -9.28
CA LYS A 51 9.77 2.77 -8.20
C LYS A 51 9.68 4.29 -8.13
N PHE A 52 9.79 4.85 -6.92
CA PHE A 52 9.79 6.31 -6.70
C PHE A 52 10.74 7.05 -7.67
N SER A 53 11.90 6.45 -7.99
CA SER A 53 12.88 6.98 -8.95
C SER A 53 12.37 7.13 -10.40
N GLU A 54 11.44 6.28 -10.84
CA GLU A 54 10.87 6.34 -12.19
C GLU A 54 9.75 7.40 -12.27
N CYS A 55 9.11 7.70 -11.13
CA CYS A 55 8.02 8.66 -11.08
C CYS A 55 8.46 10.10 -11.32
N GLU A 56 9.69 10.48 -10.97
CA GLU A 56 10.16 11.85 -11.23
C GLU A 56 10.17 12.18 -12.74
N GLN A 57 10.44 11.18 -13.59
CA GLN A 57 10.41 11.31 -15.05
C GLN A 57 8.99 11.12 -15.62
N LEU A 58 8.23 10.14 -15.12
CA LEU A 58 6.88 9.81 -15.59
C LEU A 58 5.81 10.84 -15.19
N CYS A 59 5.90 11.41 -13.99
CA CYS A 59 4.97 12.43 -13.49
C CYS A 59 5.15 13.79 -14.17
N GLY A 60 6.33 14.07 -14.75
CA GLY A 60 6.60 15.31 -15.48
C GLY A 60 6.06 15.34 -16.92
N GLY A 61 5.90 14.17 -17.56
CA GLY A 61 5.60 14.07 -19.00
C GLY A 61 4.14 13.80 -19.37
N SER A 62 3.28 13.49 -18.40
CA SER A 62 1.94 12.94 -18.68
C SER A 62 0.85 13.99 -18.53
N SER A 63 0.54 14.72 -19.60
CA SER A 63 -0.59 15.68 -19.70
C SER A 63 -1.98 15.03 -19.65
N THR A 64 -2.06 13.71 -19.42
CA THR A 64 -3.32 12.99 -19.32
C THR A 64 -3.66 12.85 -17.85
N SER A 65 -4.81 13.40 -17.46
CA SER A 65 -5.37 13.57 -16.11
C SER A 65 -5.59 12.29 -15.26
N ARG A 66 -4.86 11.21 -15.51
CA ARG A 66 -4.84 10.03 -14.66
C ARG A 66 -3.79 10.25 -13.58
N GLY A 67 -4.24 10.56 -12.37
CA GLY A 67 -3.37 10.64 -11.21
C GLY A 67 -2.70 9.29 -11.01
N ASN A 68 -1.38 9.25 -11.24
CA ASN A 68 -0.58 8.07 -10.92
C ASN A 68 -0.30 8.12 -9.41
N LEU A 69 -0.79 7.13 -8.67
CA LEU A 69 -0.43 6.94 -7.28
C LEU A 69 0.86 6.10 -7.23
N VAL A 70 1.76 6.47 -6.34
CA VAL A 70 3.06 5.84 -6.19
C VAL A 70 3.18 5.38 -4.74
N PRO A 71 3.08 4.08 -4.46
CA PRO A 71 3.34 3.57 -3.12
C PRO A 71 4.85 3.64 -2.83
N GLY A 72 5.19 4.07 -1.62
CA GLY A 72 6.58 4.24 -1.19
C GLY A 72 6.67 4.46 0.31
N ASP A 73 7.91 4.58 0.80
CA ASP A 73 8.14 4.86 2.22
C ASP A 73 7.63 6.25 2.58
N ALA A 74 6.97 6.35 3.73
CA ALA A 74 6.27 7.57 4.14
C ALA A 74 7.21 8.78 4.28
N THR A 75 8.45 8.55 4.70
CA THR A 75 9.47 9.59 4.83
C THR A 75 9.95 10.12 3.49
N GLU A 76 10.18 9.24 2.51
CA GLU A 76 10.57 9.61 1.15
C GLU A 76 9.46 10.42 0.48
N ILE A 77 8.21 9.96 0.58
CA ILE A 77 7.05 10.67 0.03
C ILE A 77 6.88 12.04 0.70
N LYS A 78 7.03 12.11 2.02
CA LYS A 78 6.91 13.38 2.76
C LYS A 78 8.03 14.35 2.36
N TYR A 79 9.26 13.86 2.23
CA TYR A 79 10.38 14.67 1.74
C TYR A 79 10.15 15.16 0.31
N ALA A 80 9.64 14.30 -0.58
CA ALA A 80 9.30 14.65 -1.95
C ALA A 80 8.18 15.70 -2.03
N ALA A 81 7.13 15.58 -1.22
CA ALA A 81 6.06 16.56 -1.15
C ALA A 81 6.52 17.91 -0.58
N LEU A 82 7.50 17.91 0.34
CA LEU A 82 8.10 19.13 0.88
C LEU A 82 9.04 19.81 -0.12
N THR A 83 9.73 19.03 -0.95
CA THR A 83 10.70 19.56 -1.93
C THR A 83 10.07 19.93 -3.26
N ASN A 84 8.94 19.32 -3.64
CA ASN A 84 8.28 19.52 -4.91
C ASN A 84 6.79 19.85 -4.73
N CYS A 85 6.41 21.09 -5.07
CA CYS A 85 5.03 21.58 -5.00
C CYS A 85 4.06 20.92 -5.98
N LYS A 86 4.53 20.05 -6.88
CA LYS A 86 3.68 19.32 -7.84
C LYS A 86 3.20 17.96 -7.29
N LEU A 87 3.71 17.54 -6.13
CA LEU A 87 3.37 16.26 -5.51
C LEU A 87 2.48 16.50 -4.29
N GLN A 88 1.52 15.61 -4.06
CA GLN A 88 0.67 15.62 -2.88
C GLN A 88 0.65 14.24 -2.22
N GLN A 89 0.87 14.21 -0.91
CA GLN A 89 0.70 13.00 -0.12
C GLN A 89 -0.80 12.73 0.10
N VAL A 90 -1.23 11.49 -0.16
CA VAL A 90 -2.61 11.05 0.03
C VAL A 90 -2.65 9.88 1.02
N GLY A 91 -3.53 9.95 2.02
CA GLY A 91 -3.76 8.87 2.98
C GLY A 91 -2.89 8.92 4.24
N THR A 92 -2.97 7.86 5.05
CA THR A 92 -2.27 7.71 6.33
C THR A 92 -1.19 6.63 6.27
N GLU A 93 -0.15 6.77 7.08
CA GLU A 93 0.92 5.79 7.22
C GLU A 93 0.37 4.44 7.70
N PHE A 94 0.52 3.38 6.89
CA PHE A 94 -0.03 2.05 7.19
C PHE A 94 0.99 1.06 7.76
N SER A 95 2.29 1.30 7.59
CA SER A 95 3.36 0.44 8.13
C SER A 95 4.51 1.28 8.67
N ARG A 96 4.45 1.57 9.98
CA ARG A 96 5.54 2.28 10.66
C ARG A 96 6.69 1.34 10.91
N LYS A 97 7.78 1.51 10.17
CA LYS A 97 9.04 0.82 10.40
C LYS A 97 10.03 1.80 11.04
N PRO A 98 10.48 1.56 12.28
CA PRO A 98 11.48 2.43 12.89
C PRO A 98 12.81 2.31 12.14
N TYR A 99 13.52 3.43 12.01
CA TYR A 99 14.89 3.42 11.53
C TYR A 99 15.81 2.96 12.66
N ALA A 100 16.78 2.11 12.30
CA ALA A 100 17.79 1.64 13.22
C ALA A 100 19.16 1.67 12.53
N ILE A 101 20.20 1.96 13.30
CA ILE A 101 21.58 1.87 12.83
C ILE A 101 22.05 0.44 13.08
N ALA A 102 22.42 -0.27 12.03
CA ALA A 102 22.98 -1.60 12.14
C ALA A 102 24.45 -1.52 12.60
N VAL A 103 24.80 -2.32 13.59
CA VAL A 103 26.16 -2.42 14.14
C VAL A 103 26.57 -3.89 14.12
N GLN A 104 27.86 -4.17 13.87
CA GLN A 104 28.41 -5.52 13.97
C GLN A 104 28.18 -6.12 15.36
N THR A 105 27.89 -7.42 15.41
CA THR A 105 27.68 -8.16 16.65
C THR A 105 28.92 -8.12 17.53
N GLY A 106 28.79 -7.64 18.77
CA GLY A 106 29.90 -7.52 19.73
C GLY A 106 30.64 -6.18 19.72
N ASN A 107 30.21 -5.21 18.91
CA ASN A 107 30.81 -3.88 18.89
C ASN A 107 30.28 -2.99 20.03
N VAL A 108 31.20 -2.29 20.72
CA VAL A 108 30.93 -1.35 21.83
C VAL A 108 29.97 -0.23 21.43
N LEU A 109 29.94 0.13 20.14
CA LEU A 109 29.08 1.18 19.60
C LEU A 109 27.59 0.89 19.75
N LYS A 110 27.17 -0.38 19.90
CA LYS A 110 25.77 -0.73 20.09
C LYS A 110 25.16 -0.03 21.30
N ASP A 111 25.85 -0.08 22.44
CA ASP A 111 25.33 0.45 23.71
C ASP A 111 25.44 1.97 23.76
N GLN A 112 26.49 2.54 23.15
CA GLN A 112 26.65 3.99 23.02
C GLN A 112 25.56 4.62 22.14
N ILE A 113 25.23 3.99 21.00
CA ILE A 113 24.20 4.50 20.08
C ILE A 113 22.79 4.28 20.64
N SER A 114 22.58 3.20 21.39
CA SER A 114 21.27 2.91 21.98
C SER A 114 20.94 3.75 23.23
N SER A 115 21.94 4.42 23.83
CA SER A 115 21.77 5.23 25.05
C SER A 115 21.72 6.74 24.81
N ALA A 116 21.94 7.18 23.56
CA ALA A 116 21.76 8.57 23.12
C ALA A 116 20.29 8.86 22.78
#